data_AF-A0A444LFQ8-F1
#
_entry.id   AF-A0A444LFQ8-F1
#
_cell.length_a   1.000
_cell.length_b   1.000
_cell.length_c   1.000
_cell.angle_alpha   90.00
_cell.angle_beta   90.00
_cell.angle_gamma   90.00
#
_symmetry.space_group_name_H-M   'P 1'
#
loop_
_entity.id
_entity.type
_entity.pdbx_description
1 polymer ?
#
loop_
_entity_poly.entity_id
_entity_poly.type
_entity_poly.pdbx_seq_one_letter_code
_entity_poly.pdbx_strand_id
1 'polypeptide(L)' 'MAGDEDNHDSQTGTQGQARGDRARQAAERREAERKAKSAAKLRENLMRRKSQARARRAGEPDETQGLPAAKTDESS' A
#
# COMPACT_ATOMS: atom_id res chain seq x y z
N MET A 1 49.21 -34.60 -12.30
CA MET A 1 48.46 -33.33 -12.29
C MET A 1 47.14 -33.61 -11.63
N ALA A 2 46.98 -33.23 -10.37
CA ALA A 2 45.72 -33.35 -9.63
C ALA A 2 45.53 -32.01 -8.92
N GLY A 3 44.65 -31.19 -9.45
CA GLY A 3 44.37 -29.86 -8.94
C GLY A 3 43.20 -29.25 -9.70
N ASP A 4 42.24 -28.74 -8.93
CA ASP A 4 41.31 -27.66 -9.31
C ASP A 4 39.94 -27.98 -9.94
N GLU A 5 39.18 -28.97 -9.43
CA GLU A 5 37.78 -29.15 -9.87
C GLU A 5 36.70 -28.97 -8.77
N ASP A 6 37.05 -28.84 -7.48
CA ASP A 6 36.06 -28.86 -6.37
C ASP A 6 35.73 -27.49 -5.73
N ASN A 7 36.02 -26.35 -6.37
CA ASN A 7 35.85 -25.02 -5.73
C ASN A 7 34.76 -24.12 -6.33
N HIS A 8 33.93 -24.63 -7.26
CA HIS A 8 32.92 -23.81 -7.94
C HIS A 8 31.49 -23.88 -7.36
N ASP A 9 31.18 -24.81 -6.47
CA ASP A 9 29.81 -24.99 -5.95
C ASP A 9 29.49 -24.07 -4.74
N SER A 10 30.51 -23.55 -4.06
CA SER A 10 30.33 -22.72 -2.85
C SER A 10 29.95 -21.26 -3.12
N GLN A 11 30.21 -20.74 -4.34
CA GLN A 11 29.94 -19.34 -4.68
C GLN A 11 28.51 -19.07 -5.19
N THR A 12 27.81 -20.09 -5.67
CA THR A 12 26.47 -19.95 -6.28
C THR A 12 25.37 -19.80 -5.20
N GLY A 13 25.50 -20.51 -4.08
CA GLY A 13 24.57 -20.46 -2.94
C GLY A 13 24.51 -19.10 -2.23
N THR A 14 25.65 -18.43 -2.05
CA THR A 14 25.74 -17.13 -1.38
C THR A 14 25.08 -16.01 -2.20
N GLN A 15 25.18 -16.07 -3.54
CA GLN A 15 24.55 -15.09 -4.42
C GLN A 15 23.02 -15.22 -4.47
N GLY A 16 22.51 -16.46 -4.40
CA GLY A 16 21.06 -16.73 -4.32
C GLY A 16 20.43 -16.21 -3.03
N GLN A 17 21.11 -16.40 -1.90
CA GLN A 17 20.67 -15.89 -0.59
C GLN A 17 20.63 -14.35 -0.57
N ALA A 18 21.67 -13.68 -1.07
CA ALA A 18 21.73 -12.22 -1.14
C ALA A 18 20.62 -11.60 -2.03
N ARG A 19 20.18 -12.28 -3.08
CA ARG A 19 19.03 -11.85 -3.91
C ARG A 19 17.70 -12.03 -3.17
N GLY A 20 17.54 -13.15 -2.45
CA GLY A 20 16.36 -13.40 -1.61
C GLY A 20 16.19 -12.38 -0.49
N ASP A 21 17.28 -12.01 0.18
CA ASP A 21 17.26 -10.96 1.21
C ASP A 21 16.88 -9.59 0.65
N ARG A 22 17.43 -9.24 -0.52
CA ARG A 22 17.11 -7.97 -1.17
C ARG A 22 15.63 -7.89 -1.61
N ALA A 23 15.07 -9.01 -2.07
CA ALA A 23 13.65 -9.11 -2.41
C ALA A 23 12.75 -8.98 -1.18
N ARG A 24 13.11 -9.61 -0.06
CA ARG A 24 12.39 -9.47 1.23
C ARG A 24 12.40 -8.02 1.72
N GLN A 25 13.57 -7.39 1.75
CA GLN A 25 13.70 -5.98 2.15
C GLN A 25 12.90 -5.03 1.24
N ALA A 26 12.85 -5.31 -0.07
CA ALA A 26 12.04 -4.51 -1.00
C ALA A 26 10.53 -4.68 -0.75
N ALA A 27 10.08 -5.88 -0.39
CA ALA A 27 8.69 -6.15 -0.03
C ALA A 27 8.29 -5.42 1.27
N GLU A 28 9.13 -5.49 2.30
CA GLU A 28 8.93 -4.80 3.58
C GLU A 28 8.83 -3.28 3.40
N ARG A 29 9.70 -2.69 2.56
CA ARG A 29 9.64 -1.25 2.23
C ARG A 29 8.30 -0.87 1.58
N ARG A 30 7.82 -1.67 0.63
CA ARG A 30 6.51 -1.44 -0.03
C ARG A 30 5.34 -1.58 0.95
N GLU A 31 5.42 -2.46 1.93
CA GLU A 31 4.41 -2.59 2.98
C GLU A 31 4.42 -1.38 3.93
N ALA A 32 5.61 -0.94 4.34
CA ALA A 32 5.76 0.27 5.14
C ALA A 32 5.20 1.51 4.42
N GLU A 33 5.47 1.67 3.13
CA GLU A 33 4.91 2.74 2.30
C GLU A 33 3.38 2.68 2.20
N ARG A 34 2.81 1.48 1.99
CA ARG A 34 1.35 1.29 1.97
C ARG A 34 0.72 1.68 3.30
N LYS A 35 1.34 1.31 4.42
CA LYS A 35 0.88 1.66 5.77
C LYS A 35 0.99 3.17 6.05
N ALA A 36 2.07 3.82 5.60
CA ALA A 36 2.21 5.27 5.72
C ALA A 36 1.14 6.03 4.93
N LYS A 37 0.88 5.60 3.69
CA LYS A 37 -0.17 6.18 2.85
C LYS A 37 -1.57 6.00 3.45
N SER A 38 -1.89 4.82 4.00
CA SER A 38 -3.18 4.57 4.64
C SER A 38 -3.37 5.42 5.90
N ALA A 39 -2.33 5.57 6.72
CA ALA A 39 -2.37 6.42 7.90
C ALA A 39 -2.57 7.90 7.56
N ALA A 40 -1.88 8.42 6.53
CA ALA A 40 -2.06 9.78 6.06
C ALA A 40 -3.49 10.02 5.55
N LYS A 41 -4.00 9.11 4.70
CA LYS A 41 -5.37 9.16 4.18
C LYS A 41 -6.42 9.07 5.30
N LEU A 42 -6.17 8.28 6.34
CA LEU A 42 -7.07 8.17 7.48
C LEU A 42 -7.16 9.50 8.24
N ARG A 43 -6.02 10.16 8.50
CA ARG A 43 -5.99 11.49 9.15
C ARG A 43 -6.79 12.51 8.36
N GLU A 44 -6.58 12.58 7.05
CA GLU A 44 -7.33 13.46 6.15
C GLU A 44 -8.84 13.18 6.21
N ASN A 45 -9.25 11.91 6.11
CA ASN A 45 -10.66 11.51 6.19
C ASN A 45 -11.30 11.89 7.52
N LEU A 46 -10.59 11.72 8.64
CA LEU A 46 -11.06 12.12 9.95
C LEU A 46 -11.24 13.64 10.06
N MET A 47 -10.29 14.42 9.53
CA MET A 47 -10.38 15.88 9.50
C MET A 47 -11.55 16.36 8.65
N ARG A 48 -11.75 15.76 7.46
CA ARG A 48 -12.89 16.06 6.59
C ARG A 48 -14.23 15.70 7.24
N ARG A 49 -14.32 14.55 7.92
CA ARG A 49 -15.52 14.18 8.68
C ARG A 49 -15.79 15.14 9.84
N LYS A 50 -14.75 15.60 10.53
CA LYS A 50 -14.87 16.56 11.63
C LYS A 50 -15.38 17.92 11.16
N SER A 51 -14.87 18.44 10.03
CA SER A 51 -15.37 19.70 9.46
C SER A 51 -16.83 19.57 9.05
N GLN A 52 -17.19 18.50 8.34
CA GLN A 52 -18.57 18.22 7.95
C GLN A 52 -19.52 18.10 9.16
N ALA A 53 -19.12 17.39 10.22
CA ALA A 53 -19.94 17.27 11.43
C ALA A 53 -20.16 18.63 12.13
N ARG A 54 -19.16 19.52 12.08
CA ARG A 54 -19.29 20.90 12.59
C ARG A 54 -20.23 21.73 11.72
N ALA A 55 -20.08 21.68 10.40
CA ALA A 55 -20.94 22.36 9.43
C ALA A 55 -22.42 21.95 9.62
N ARG A 56 -22.70 20.64 9.72
CA ARG A 56 -24.05 20.13 9.99
C ARG A 56 -24.63 20.62 11.32
N ARG A 57 -23.81 20.74 12.38
CA ARG A 57 -24.26 21.31 13.66
C ARG A 57 -24.54 22.81 13.56
N ALA A 58 -23.76 23.53 12.74
CA ALA A 58 -23.95 24.95 12.49
C ALA A 58 -25.12 25.26 11.52
N GLY A 59 -25.75 24.23 10.94
CA GLY A 59 -26.81 24.40 9.95
C GLY A 59 -26.29 24.84 8.57
N GLU A 60 -24.99 24.68 8.33
CA GLU A 60 -24.34 25.06 7.07
C GLU A 60 -24.70 24.03 5.98
N PRO A 61 -24.99 24.45 4.73
CA PRO A 61 -25.37 23.55 3.66
C PRO A 61 -24.25 22.55 3.34
N ASP A 62 -24.59 21.28 3.16
CA ASP A 62 -23.63 20.26 2.74
C ASP A 62 -23.35 20.42 1.23
N GLU A 63 -22.22 21.01 0.87
CA GLU A 63 -21.80 21.20 -0.53
C GLU A 63 -21.41 19.88 -1.23
N THR A 64 -21.48 18.73 -0.55
CA THR A 64 -21.22 17.45 -1.20
C THR A 64 -22.25 17.20 -2.29
N GLN A 65 -21.77 17.08 -3.54
CA GLN A 65 -22.58 16.56 -4.62
C GLN A 65 -23.02 15.13 -4.26
N GLY A 66 -24.32 14.87 -4.38
CA GLY A 66 -24.91 13.57 -4.04
C GLY A 66 -24.24 12.42 -4.80
N LEU A 67 -24.24 11.24 -4.17
CA LEU A 67 -23.80 10.02 -4.87
C LEU A 67 -24.73 9.79 -6.07
N PRO A 68 -24.20 9.40 -7.24
CA PRO A 68 -25.04 9.08 -8.38
C PRO A 68 -26.03 7.99 -7.97
N ALA A 69 -27.28 8.14 -8.38
CA ALA A 69 -28.29 7.11 -8.18
C ALA A 69 -27.75 5.78 -8.71
N ALA A 70 -27.86 4.71 -7.91
CA ALA A 70 -27.54 3.38 -8.40
C ALA A 70 -28.32 3.15 -9.69
N LYS A 71 -27.63 2.68 -10.74
CA LYS A 71 -28.29 2.30 -12.00
C LYS A 71 -29.30 1.20 -11.68
N THR A 72 -30.57 1.57 -11.57
CA THR A 72 -31.69 0.65 -11.80
C THR A 72 -31.73 0.44 -13.32
N ASP A 73 -31.79 -0.81 -13.77
CA ASP A 73 -31.54 -1.28 -15.15
C ASP A 73 -30.05 -1.29 -15.56
N GLU A 74 -29.41 -2.39 -15.95
CA GLU A 74 -29.86 -3.52 -16.76
C GLU A 74 -29.17 -4.81 -16.28
N SER A 75 -29.94 -5.84 -15.95
CA SER A 75 -29.46 -7.22 -15.95
C SER A 75 -30.49 -8.04 -16.73
N SER A 76 -30.31 -8.05 -18.05
CA SER A 76 -30.70 -9.14 -18.96
C SER A 76 -29.43 -9.72 -19.56
#